data_AF-A0A2U0TK94-F1
#
_entry.id   AF-A0A2U0TK94-F1
#
_cell.length_a   1.000
_cell.length_b   1.000
_cell.length_c   1.000
_cell.angle_alpha   90.00
_cell.angle_beta   90.00
_cell.angle_gamma   90.00
#
_symmetry.space_group_name_H-M   'P 1'
#
loop_
_entity.id
_entity.type
_entity.pdbx_description
1 polymer ?
#
loop_
_entity_poly.entity_id
_entity_poly.type
_entity_poly.pdbx_seq_one_letter_code
_entity_poly.pdbx_strand_id
1 'polypeptide(L)'
;MINYVLTIETGITDLVHAREFYQVTSFEQKKEELLALIFQKKKIKPFASMKLIRSISFFIKRSITLWQLQSLANRIEIMFGPSCFQISIDRANNTAHLLCGWIDKETGDCIVLNRTEQKRLSVLILDFLDLPRPRCADMWLRYFLLNKYDNDTSIFSKQIEYLERSEFENLSYPVLRDSLKYVEMVCKGLVK
;
A
#
# COMPACT_ATOMS: atom_id res chain seq x y z
N MET A 1 -17.10 10.50 10.33
CA MET A 1 -17.07 9.57 9.17
C MET A 1 -15.66 9.62 8.61
N ILE A 2 -14.93 8.51 8.59
CA ILE A 2 -13.52 8.50 8.12
C ILE A 2 -13.55 8.57 6.59
N ASN A 3 -13.03 9.67 6.02
CA ASN A 3 -13.10 9.95 4.58
C ASN A 3 -11.91 9.37 3.77
N TYR A 4 -10.95 8.75 4.43
CA TYR A 4 -9.70 8.27 3.83
C TYR A 4 -9.29 6.92 4.43
N VAL A 5 -8.72 6.04 3.61
CA VAL A 5 -8.25 4.72 4.04
C VAL A 5 -7.00 4.83 4.92
N LEU A 6 -6.14 5.78 4.58
CA LEU A 6 -4.86 6.04 5.24
C LEU A 6 -4.59 7.55 5.27
N THR A 7 -3.72 7.95 6.19
CA THR A 7 -3.15 9.29 6.27
C THR A 7 -1.65 9.23 6.02
N ILE A 8 -1.10 10.22 5.31
CA ILE A 8 0.35 10.39 5.12
C ILE A 8 0.75 11.77 5.62
N GLU A 9 1.57 11.81 6.65
CA GLU A 9 1.98 13.05 7.32
C GLU A 9 3.51 13.12 7.43
N THR A 10 4.06 14.34 7.41
CA THR A 10 5.50 14.53 7.61
C THR A 10 5.91 13.99 8.98
N GLY A 11 6.90 13.09 9.01
CA GLY A 11 7.50 12.62 10.24
C GLY A 11 8.48 13.65 10.78
N ILE A 12 8.44 13.88 12.09
CA ILE A 12 9.31 14.84 12.78
C ILE A 12 10.17 14.19 13.88
N THR A 13 9.79 13.00 14.33
CA THR A 13 10.45 12.24 15.41
C THR A 13 10.23 10.74 15.21
N ASP A 14 10.84 9.94 16.08
CA ASP A 14 10.50 8.53 16.24
C ASP A 14 9.01 8.32 16.52
N LEU A 15 8.49 7.16 16.11
CA LEU A 15 7.16 6.71 16.52
C LEU A 15 7.11 6.45 18.02
N VAL A 16 5.94 6.65 18.62
CA VAL A 16 5.72 6.31 20.03
C VAL A 16 5.96 4.81 20.24
N HIS A 17 6.81 4.50 21.21
CA HIS A 17 7.21 3.14 21.55
C HIS A 17 6.08 2.42 22.32
N ALA A 18 5.09 1.92 21.58
CA ALA A 18 4.02 1.10 22.13
C ALA A 18 4.51 -0.31 22.47
N ARG A 19 3.66 -1.13 23.10
CA ARG A 19 3.96 -2.53 23.42
C ARG A 19 4.32 -3.35 22.16
N GLU A 20 3.68 -3.03 21.04
CA GLU A 20 3.92 -3.67 19.75
C GLU A 20 4.64 -2.68 18.84
N PHE A 21 5.97 -2.76 18.87
CA PHE A 21 6.84 -1.81 18.21
C PHE A 21 8.00 -2.53 17.52
N TYR A 22 8.34 -2.08 16.32
CA TYR A 22 9.47 -2.56 15.53
C TYR A 22 10.28 -1.36 15.06
N GLN A 23 11.60 -1.45 15.17
CA GLN A 23 12.52 -0.41 14.76
C GLN A 23 13.80 -1.01 14.20
N VAL A 24 14.19 -0.52 13.02
CA VAL A 24 15.49 -0.78 12.40
C VAL A 24 16.49 0.29 12.80
N THR A 25 16.06 1.56 12.82
CA THR A 25 16.92 2.72 13.13
C THR A 25 16.07 3.86 13.70
N SER A 26 16.70 4.85 14.34
CA SER A 26 16.00 6.05 14.80
C SER A 26 15.71 7.02 13.65
N PHE A 27 14.83 7.98 13.89
CA PHE A 27 14.47 9.04 12.97
C PHE A 27 15.69 9.87 12.58
N GLU A 28 16.51 10.29 13.55
CA GLU A 28 17.69 11.12 13.27
C GLU A 28 18.73 10.34 12.45
N GLN A 29 19.01 9.08 12.80
CA GLN A 29 19.90 8.23 12.03
C GLN A 29 19.39 8.03 10.60
N LYS A 30 18.09 7.74 10.43
CA LYS A 30 17.52 7.57 9.09
C LYS A 30 17.57 8.87 8.29
N LYS A 31 17.32 10.00 8.94
CA LYS A 31 17.38 11.32 8.30
C LYS A 31 18.79 11.63 7.80
N GLU A 32 19.82 11.37 8.61
CA GLU A 32 21.22 11.50 8.19
C GLU A 32 21.55 10.59 7.01
N GLU A 33 21.13 9.32 7.05
CA GLU A 33 21.29 8.36 5.95
C GLU A 33 20.68 8.90 4.64
N LEU A 34 19.45 9.40 4.68
CA LEU A 34 18.75 9.94 3.52
C LEU A 34 19.41 11.22 2.99
N LEU A 35 19.88 12.10 3.86
CA LEU A 35 20.60 13.32 3.46
C LEU A 35 21.92 12.98 2.77
N ALA A 36 22.66 12.01 3.30
CA ALA A 36 23.91 11.51 2.71
C ALA A 36 23.66 10.90 1.32
N LEU A 37 22.59 10.09 1.19
CA LEU A 37 22.18 9.50 -0.08
C LEU A 37 21.87 10.57 -1.14
N ILE A 38 21.08 11.59 -0.81
CA ILE A 38 20.74 12.68 -1.73
C ILE A 38 22.01 13.41 -2.18
N PHE A 39 22.89 13.73 -1.24
CA PHE A 39 24.15 14.40 -1.55
C PHE A 39 25.04 13.53 -2.46
N GLN A 40 25.12 12.23 -2.19
CA GLN A 40 25.90 11.28 -2.99
C GLN A 40 25.39 11.23 -4.43
N LYS A 41 24.07 11.13 -4.64
CA LYS A 41 23.43 10.96 -5.95
C LYS A 41 23.33 12.26 -6.74
N LYS A 42 22.90 13.34 -6.09
CA LYS A 42 22.57 14.61 -6.76
C LYS A 42 23.68 15.66 -6.70
N LYS A 43 24.70 15.47 -5.85
CA LYS A 43 25.78 16.45 -5.58
C LYS A 43 25.25 17.81 -5.11
N ILE A 44 24.02 17.86 -4.61
CA ILE A 44 23.34 19.06 -4.12
C ILE A 44 23.06 18.86 -2.62
N LYS A 45 23.24 19.93 -1.84
CA LYS A 45 22.82 19.93 -0.44
C LYS A 45 21.29 19.89 -0.35
N PRO A 46 20.70 18.94 0.39
CA PRO A 46 19.25 18.85 0.56
C PRO A 46 18.70 20.13 1.20
N PHE A 47 17.52 20.58 0.75
CA PHE A 47 16.85 21.74 1.34
C PHE A 47 16.16 21.34 2.65
N ALA A 48 16.19 22.23 3.64
CA ALA A 48 15.52 22.01 4.94
C ALA A 48 14.01 21.75 4.82
N SER A 49 13.38 22.20 3.73
CA SER A 49 11.96 21.99 3.43
C SER A 49 11.61 20.61 2.85
N MET A 50 12.61 19.78 2.53
CA MET A 50 12.37 18.46 1.95
C MET A 50 11.72 17.54 2.98
N LYS A 51 10.53 17.03 2.65
CA LYS A 51 9.77 16.08 3.47
C LYS A 51 10.29 14.65 3.24
N LEU A 52 11.49 14.37 3.77
CA LEU A 52 12.25 13.12 3.57
C LEU A 52 11.60 11.90 4.23
N ILE A 53 11.04 12.10 5.42
CA ILE A 53 10.45 11.05 6.24
C ILE A 53 8.97 11.39 6.42
N ARG A 54 8.10 10.40 6.22
CA ARG A 54 6.65 10.55 6.42
C ARG A 54 6.09 9.30 7.08
N SER A 55 5.09 9.51 7.94
CA SER A 55 4.33 8.44 8.56
C SER A 55 3.11 8.11 7.72
N ILE A 56 2.87 6.81 7.50
CA ILE A 56 1.63 6.27 6.98
C ILE A 56 0.85 5.73 8.19
N SER A 57 -0.39 6.17 8.38
CA SER A 57 -1.27 5.65 9.43
C SER A 57 -2.62 5.19 8.91
N PHE A 58 -3.14 4.11 9.47
CA PHE A 58 -4.43 3.52 9.08
C PHE A 58 -4.98 2.61 10.19
N PHE A 59 -6.30 2.40 10.18
CA PHE A 59 -6.97 1.49 11.10
C PHE A 59 -6.73 0.03 10.73
N ILE A 60 -6.60 -0.82 11.73
CA ILE A 60 -6.38 -2.26 11.59
C ILE A 60 -7.39 -3.07 12.40
N LYS A 61 -7.59 -4.35 12.04
CA LYS A 61 -8.28 -5.30 12.92
C LYS A 61 -7.41 -5.62 14.13
N ARG A 62 -8.03 -5.94 15.27
CA ARG A 62 -7.32 -6.37 16.50
C ARG A 62 -6.41 -7.59 16.27
N SER A 63 -6.75 -8.44 15.32
CA SER A 63 -5.98 -9.64 14.95
C SER A 63 -4.70 -9.35 14.16
N ILE A 64 -4.53 -8.14 13.60
CA ILE A 64 -3.35 -7.81 12.79
C ILE A 64 -2.13 -7.75 13.70
N THR A 65 -1.06 -8.44 13.30
CA THR A 65 0.20 -8.52 14.06
C THR A 65 1.27 -7.61 13.48
N LEU A 66 2.29 -7.32 14.30
CA LEU A 66 3.46 -6.56 13.88
C LEU A 66 4.20 -7.22 12.71
N TRP A 67 4.26 -8.55 12.66
CA TRP A 67 4.88 -9.30 11.56
C TRP A 67 4.16 -9.06 10.22
N GLN A 68 2.82 -9.08 10.22
CA GLN A 68 2.04 -8.76 9.01
C GLN A 68 2.30 -7.34 8.53
N LEU A 69 2.47 -6.39 9.45
CA LEU A 69 2.81 -5.01 9.10
C LEU A 69 4.24 -4.87 8.54
N GLN A 70 5.21 -5.65 9.02
CA GLN A 70 6.54 -5.72 8.43
C GLN A 70 6.49 -6.30 7.01
N SER A 71 5.70 -7.37 6.78
CA SER A 71 5.51 -7.92 5.44
C SER A 71 4.82 -6.92 4.50
N LEU A 72 3.81 -6.20 4.99
CA LEU A 72 3.16 -5.12 4.25
C LEU A 72 4.15 -4.01 3.91
N ALA A 73 4.98 -3.60 4.87
CA ALA A 73 5.99 -2.57 4.67
C ALA A 73 6.97 -2.93 3.54
N ASN A 74 7.43 -4.18 3.49
CA ASN A 74 8.27 -4.67 2.39
C ASN A 74 7.54 -4.60 1.04
N ARG A 75 6.24 -4.94 1.02
CA ARG A 75 5.43 -4.86 -0.20
C ARG A 75 5.22 -3.40 -0.66
N ILE A 76 5.04 -2.48 0.28
CA ILE A 76 4.95 -1.04 0.00
C ILE A 76 6.26 -0.53 -0.62
N GLU A 77 7.41 -0.91 -0.05
CA GLU A 77 8.72 -0.51 -0.57
C GLU A 77 8.92 -1.00 -2.01
N ILE A 78 8.62 -2.27 -2.30
CA ILE A 78 8.77 -2.85 -3.64
C ILE A 78 7.86 -2.16 -4.67
N MET A 79 6.62 -1.85 -4.30
CA MET A 79 5.61 -1.36 -5.26
C MET A 79 5.60 0.16 -5.42
N PHE A 80 5.98 0.90 -4.38
CA PHE A 80 5.83 2.35 -4.34
C PHE A 80 7.14 3.08 -4.03
N GLY A 81 8.12 2.40 -3.43
CA GLY A 81 9.44 2.95 -3.09
C GLY A 81 9.67 3.32 -1.61
N PRO A 82 8.69 3.78 -0.79
CA PRO A 82 8.97 4.18 0.58
C PRO A 82 9.54 3.04 1.42
N SER A 83 10.69 3.28 2.06
CA SER A 83 11.36 2.28 2.90
C SER A 83 10.96 2.47 4.36
N CYS A 84 10.25 1.50 4.93
CA CYS A 84 9.77 1.57 6.32
C CYS A 84 10.89 1.19 7.28
N PHE A 85 11.11 1.99 8.32
CA PHE A 85 12.16 1.72 9.32
C PHE A 85 11.64 1.69 10.76
N GLN A 86 10.41 2.14 11.01
CA GLN A 86 9.71 1.92 12.28
C GLN A 86 8.25 1.58 12.05
N ILE A 87 7.70 0.72 12.91
CA ILE A 87 6.30 0.34 12.93
C ILE A 87 5.82 0.33 14.37
N SER A 88 4.68 0.95 14.64
CA SER A 88 4.03 0.94 15.95
C SER A 88 2.55 0.60 15.80
N ILE A 89 2.01 -0.19 16.73
CA ILE A 89 0.58 -0.44 16.82
C ILE A 89 0.03 0.22 18.09
N ASP A 90 -0.88 1.16 17.91
CA ASP A 90 -1.71 1.69 18.99
C ASP A 90 -2.97 0.82 19.13
N ARG A 91 -3.03 0.01 20.18
CA ARG A 91 -4.18 -0.84 20.49
C ARG A 91 -5.33 -0.11 21.20
N ALA A 92 -5.12 1.11 21.68
CA ALA A 92 -6.23 1.91 22.23
C ALA A 92 -7.24 2.25 21.12
N ASN A 93 -6.73 2.58 19.92
CA ASN A 93 -7.53 2.97 18.77
C ASN A 93 -7.50 1.97 17.60
N ASN A 94 -6.72 0.89 17.72
CA ASN A 94 -6.40 -0.06 16.65
C ASN A 94 -5.87 0.63 15.39
N THR A 95 -4.82 1.43 15.56
CA THR A 95 -4.15 2.16 14.49
C THR A 95 -2.73 1.63 14.31
N ALA A 96 -2.34 1.36 13.07
CA ALA A 96 -0.96 1.10 12.70
C ALA A 96 -0.30 2.41 12.24
N HIS A 97 0.95 2.61 12.65
CA HIS A 97 1.81 3.70 12.20
C HIS A 97 3.08 3.11 11.59
N LEU A 98 3.39 3.46 10.35
CA LEU A 98 4.60 3.07 9.64
C LEU A 98 5.39 4.35 9.34
N LEU A 99 6.62 4.44 9.82
CA LEU A 99 7.51 5.57 9.54
C LEU A 99 8.48 5.18 8.45
N CYS A 100 8.45 5.91 7.33
CA CYS A 100 9.16 5.54 6.12
C CYS A 100 10.04 6.69 5.61
N GLY A 101 11.17 6.34 4.98
CA GLY A 101 11.93 7.23 4.11
C GLY A 101 11.31 7.29 2.72
N TRP A 102 11.11 8.49 2.19
CA TRP A 102 10.43 8.79 0.93
C TRP A 102 11.41 9.29 -0.13
N ILE A 103 12.57 8.65 -0.21
CA ILE A 103 13.62 8.95 -1.20
C ILE A 103 13.90 7.70 -2.00
N ASP A 104 13.93 7.85 -3.31
CA ASP A 104 14.33 6.80 -4.24
C ASP A 104 15.83 6.51 -4.05
N LYS A 105 16.18 5.24 -3.79
CA LYS A 105 17.56 4.84 -3.50
C LYS A 105 18.48 4.94 -4.71
N GLU A 106 17.94 4.87 -5.91
CA GLU A 106 18.72 4.90 -7.15
C GLU A 106 18.99 6.33 -7.60
N THR A 107 18.00 7.22 -7.53
CA THR A 107 18.11 8.59 -8.04
C THR A 107 18.39 9.63 -6.96
N GLY A 108 18.01 9.35 -5.70
CA GLY A 108 18.03 10.34 -4.62
C GLY A 108 16.88 11.36 -4.71
N ASP A 109 15.86 11.11 -5.54
CA ASP A 109 14.69 11.98 -5.66
C ASP A 109 13.63 11.67 -4.60
N CYS A 110 12.82 12.67 -4.27
CA CYS A 110 11.66 12.46 -3.42
C CYS A 110 10.62 11.61 -4.14
N ILE A 111 10.14 10.58 -3.45
CA ILE A 111 8.99 9.79 -3.89
C ILE A 111 7.73 10.62 -3.68
N VAL A 112 6.99 10.84 -4.77
CA VAL A 112 5.73 11.58 -4.75
C VAL A 112 4.65 10.70 -5.36
N LEU A 113 3.68 10.30 -4.54
CA LEU A 113 2.53 9.53 -5.01
C LEU A 113 1.46 10.47 -5.52
N ASN A 114 1.10 10.32 -6.79
CA ASN A 114 -0.08 10.94 -7.37
C ASN A 114 -1.37 10.31 -6.81
N ARG A 115 -2.52 10.89 -7.14
CA ARG A 115 -3.83 10.43 -6.63
C ARG A 115 -4.13 8.97 -6.96
N THR A 116 -3.70 8.48 -8.13
CA THR A 116 -3.89 7.09 -8.54
C THR A 116 -3.02 6.15 -7.72
N GLU A 117 -1.76 6.51 -7.49
CA GLU A 117 -0.83 5.71 -6.67
C GLU A 117 -1.27 5.67 -5.22
N GLN A 118 -1.77 6.77 -4.66
CA GLN A 118 -2.35 6.79 -3.31
C GLN A 118 -3.55 5.84 -3.18
N LYS A 119 -4.41 5.76 -4.20
CA LYS A 119 -5.51 4.77 -4.23
C LYS A 119 -4.97 3.34 -4.33
N ARG A 120 -3.96 3.08 -5.16
CA ARG A 120 -3.33 1.76 -5.26
C ARG A 120 -2.68 1.35 -3.93
N LEU A 121 -1.99 2.25 -3.25
CA LEU A 121 -1.43 2.02 -1.91
C LEU A 121 -2.53 1.71 -0.90
N SER A 122 -3.62 2.47 -0.92
CA SER A 122 -4.78 2.23 -0.05
C SER A 122 -5.40 0.85 -0.29
N VAL A 123 -5.58 0.47 -1.56
CA VAL A 123 -6.10 -0.85 -1.94
C VAL A 123 -5.14 -1.96 -1.52
N LEU A 124 -3.83 -1.78 -1.70
CA LEU A 124 -2.85 -2.75 -1.25
C LEU A 124 -3.01 -3.01 0.25
N ILE A 125 -3.08 -1.96 1.07
CA ILE A 125 -3.24 -2.10 2.53
C ILE A 125 -4.53 -2.82 2.89
N LEU A 126 -5.66 -2.44 2.26
CA LEU A 126 -6.95 -3.07 2.51
C LEU A 126 -6.94 -4.55 2.13
N ASP A 127 -6.46 -4.91 0.93
CA ASP A 127 -6.46 -6.29 0.46
C ASP A 127 -5.44 -7.16 1.19
N PHE A 128 -4.24 -6.64 1.49
CA PHE A 128 -3.16 -7.40 2.12
C PHE A 128 -3.49 -7.77 3.56
N LEU A 129 -4.14 -6.86 4.29
CA LEU A 129 -4.54 -7.06 5.68
C LEU A 129 -5.99 -7.53 5.83
N ASP A 130 -6.68 -7.81 4.72
CA ASP A 130 -8.09 -8.18 4.68
C ASP A 130 -8.97 -7.21 5.49
N LEU A 131 -8.81 -5.90 5.30
CA LEU A 131 -9.56 -4.89 6.02
C LEU A 131 -10.92 -4.61 5.36
N PRO A 132 -11.95 -4.22 6.13
CA PRO A 132 -13.22 -3.83 5.56
C PRO A 132 -13.05 -2.61 4.65
N ARG A 133 -13.73 -2.63 3.50
CA ARG A 133 -13.70 -1.52 2.54
C ARG A 133 -14.53 -0.36 3.08
N PRO A 134 -13.96 0.84 3.26
CA PRO A 134 -14.74 2.01 3.60
C PRO A 134 -15.53 2.52 2.39
N ARG A 135 -16.64 3.24 2.63
CA ARG A 135 -17.51 3.78 1.56
C ARG A 135 -16.77 4.60 0.49
N CYS A 136 -15.70 5.31 0.87
CA CYS A 136 -14.91 6.08 -0.07
C CYS A 136 -14.19 5.21 -1.12
N ALA A 137 -14.01 3.91 -0.83
CA ALA A 137 -13.39 2.93 -1.70
C ALA A 137 -14.38 2.10 -2.52
N ASP A 138 -15.69 2.28 -2.35
CA ASP A 138 -16.72 1.51 -3.10
C ASP A 138 -16.55 1.69 -4.62
N MET A 139 -16.19 2.90 -5.05
CA MET A 139 -15.96 3.23 -6.47
C MET A 139 -14.55 2.86 -6.96
N TRP A 140 -13.72 2.20 -6.15
CA TRP A 140 -12.34 1.85 -6.49
C TRP A 140 -12.20 0.43 -7.04
N LEU A 141 -13.30 -0.19 -7.48
CA LEU A 141 -13.35 -1.57 -7.99
C LEU A 141 -12.21 -1.90 -8.95
N ARG A 142 -11.94 -1.01 -9.92
CA ARG A 142 -10.84 -1.17 -10.88
C ARG A 142 -9.49 -1.38 -10.18
N TYR A 143 -9.19 -0.64 -9.13
CA TYR A 143 -7.92 -0.75 -8.41
C TYR A 143 -7.83 -2.05 -7.61
N PHE A 144 -8.94 -2.52 -7.02
CA PHE A 144 -9.00 -3.84 -6.37
C PHE A 144 -8.75 -4.96 -7.38
N LEU A 145 -9.40 -4.91 -8.53
CA LEU A 145 -9.25 -5.92 -9.59
C LEU A 145 -7.82 -5.92 -10.16
N LEU A 146 -7.25 -4.73 -10.41
CA LEU A 146 -5.85 -4.58 -10.79
C LEU A 146 -4.90 -5.16 -9.74
N ASN A 147 -5.13 -4.87 -8.45
CA ASN A 147 -4.29 -5.41 -7.39
C ASN A 147 -4.34 -6.94 -7.33
N LYS A 148 -5.50 -7.58 -7.54
CA LYS A 148 -5.58 -9.04 -7.64
C LYS A 148 -4.83 -9.57 -8.86
N TYR A 149 -4.97 -8.92 -10.01
CA TYR A 149 -4.26 -9.30 -11.23
C TYR A 149 -2.75 -9.15 -11.15
N ASP A 150 -2.27 -8.04 -10.58
CA ASP A 150 -0.84 -7.75 -10.39
C ASP A 150 -0.17 -8.79 -9.46
N ASN A 151 -0.95 -9.39 -8.55
CA ASN A 151 -0.48 -10.45 -7.65
C ASN A 151 -0.59 -11.86 -8.26
N ASP A 152 -1.58 -12.10 -9.11
CA ASP A 152 -1.76 -13.36 -9.86
C ASP A 152 -2.39 -13.06 -11.23
N THR A 153 -1.57 -13.05 -12.28
CA THR A 153 -2.01 -12.74 -13.65
C THR A 153 -2.97 -13.79 -14.23
N SER A 154 -3.09 -14.95 -13.57
CA SER A 154 -4.02 -16.03 -13.95
C SER A 154 -5.33 -16.02 -13.16
N ILE A 155 -5.53 -15.06 -12.24
CA ILE A 155 -6.67 -15.04 -11.32
C ILE A 155 -8.01 -15.13 -12.04
N PHE A 156 -8.21 -14.39 -13.13
CA PHE A 156 -9.48 -14.39 -13.87
C PHE A 156 -9.66 -15.67 -14.70
N SER A 157 -8.60 -16.19 -15.31
CA SER A 157 -8.66 -17.46 -16.04
C SER A 157 -9.04 -18.62 -15.12
N LYS A 158 -8.45 -18.69 -13.91
CA LYS A 158 -8.82 -19.68 -12.89
C LYS A 158 -10.30 -19.57 -12.48
N GLN A 159 -10.82 -18.35 -12.35
CA GLN A 159 -12.22 -18.12 -12.01
C GLN A 159 -13.16 -18.51 -13.17
N ILE A 160 -12.75 -18.29 -14.43
CA ILE A 160 -13.49 -18.74 -15.62
C ILE A 160 -13.50 -20.27 -15.70
N GLU A 161 -12.37 -20.94 -15.48
CA GLU A 161 -12.30 -22.41 -15.46
C GLU A 161 -13.16 -23.02 -14.35
N TYR A 162 -13.17 -22.39 -13.17
CA TYR A 162 -14.06 -22.79 -12.09
C TYR A 162 -15.53 -22.59 -12.46
N LEU A 163 -15.84 -21.45 -13.10
CA LEU A 163 -17.17 -21.16 -13.61
C LEU A 163 -17.62 -22.23 -14.62
N GLU A 164 -16.77 -22.61 -15.56
CA GLU A 164 -17.05 -23.62 -16.60
C GLU A 164 -17.37 -25.02 -16.05
N ARG A 165 -16.90 -25.34 -14.84
CA ARG A 165 -17.10 -26.65 -14.19
C ARG A 165 -18.24 -26.66 -13.17
N SER A 166 -18.85 -25.50 -12.91
CA SER A 166 -19.87 -25.35 -11.87
C SER A 166 -21.27 -25.43 -12.46
N GLU A 167 -22.20 -26.03 -11.72
CA GLU A 167 -23.63 -25.99 -12.04
C GLU A 167 -24.23 -24.70 -11.44
N PHE A 168 -24.94 -23.94 -12.26
CA PHE A 168 -25.59 -22.70 -11.83
C PHE A 168 -27.11 -22.84 -11.89
N GLU A 169 -27.74 -22.87 -10.72
CA GLU A 169 -29.16 -22.60 -10.62
C GLU A 169 -29.37 -21.09 -10.60
N ASN A 170 -30.17 -20.56 -11.52
CA ASN A 170 -30.66 -19.17 -11.55
C ASN A 170 -29.62 -18.06 -11.85
N LEU A 171 -28.43 -18.37 -12.38
CA LEU A 171 -27.46 -17.36 -12.84
C LEU A 171 -27.15 -17.51 -14.34
N SER A 172 -26.97 -16.38 -15.03
CA SER A 172 -26.61 -16.38 -16.46
C SER A 172 -25.11 -16.60 -16.63
N TYR A 173 -24.72 -17.82 -16.99
CA TYR A 173 -23.33 -18.17 -17.27
C TYR A 173 -22.62 -17.23 -18.28
N PRO A 174 -23.22 -16.90 -19.45
CA PRO A 174 -22.59 -15.98 -20.40
C PRO A 174 -22.27 -14.62 -19.79
N VAL A 175 -23.18 -14.07 -18.98
CA VAL A 175 -22.98 -12.77 -18.31
C VAL A 175 -21.80 -12.81 -17.35
N LEU A 176 -21.69 -13.86 -16.53
CA LEU A 176 -20.59 -14.01 -15.58
C LEU A 176 -19.24 -14.17 -16.30
N ARG A 177 -19.20 -15.05 -17.32
CA ARG A 177 -17.99 -15.29 -18.09
C ARG A 177 -17.50 -14.04 -18.82
N ASP A 178 -18.41 -13.33 -19.51
CA ASP A 178 -18.04 -12.15 -20.29
C ASP A 178 -17.66 -10.99 -19.37
N SER A 179 -18.27 -10.89 -18.19
CA SER A 179 -17.85 -9.93 -17.15
C SER A 179 -16.42 -10.20 -16.68
N LEU A 180 -16.07 -11.46 -16.38
CA LEU A 180 -14.71 -11.84 -15.97
C LEU A 180 -13.69 -11.56 -17.08
N LYS A 181 -14.03 -11.87 -18.34
CA LYS A 181 -13.18 -11.56 -19.49
C LYS A 181 -12.99 -10.07 -19.71
N TYR A 182 -14.06 -9.28 -19.61
CA TYR A 182 -13.97 -7.83 -19.72
C TYR A 182 -13.06 -7.26 -18.63
N VAL A 183 -13.21 -7.71 -17.37
CA VAL A 183 -12.33 -7.31 -16.27
C VAL A 183 -10.87 -7.68 -16.54
N GLU A 184 -10.59 -8.88 -17.06
CA GLU A 184 -9.23 -9.27 -17.44
C GLU A 184 -8.66 -8.35 -18.53
N MET A 185 -9.45 -8.01 -19.55
CA MET A 185 -9.06 -7.07 -20.60
C MET A 185 -8.81 -5.66 -20.07
N VAL A 186 -9.60 -5.19 -19.10
CA VAL A 186 -9.36 -3.91 -18.39
C VAL A 186 -8.02 -3.96 -17.66
N CYS A 187 -7.72 -5.07 -16.97
CA CYS A 187 -6.46 -5.22 -16.23
C CYS A 187 -5.24 -5.28 -17.17
N LYS A 188 -5.39 -5.87 -18.36
CA LYS A 188 -4.39 -5.85 -19.43
C LYS A 188 -4.25 -4.50 -20.14
N GLY A 189 -5.15 -3.54 -19.87
CA GLY A 189 -5.17 -2.23 -20.54
C GLY A 189 -5.69 -2.26 -21.98
N LEU A 190 -6.36 -3.35 -22.39
CA LEU A 190 -6.91 -3.52 -23.73
C LEU A 190 -8.25 -2.78 -23.91
N VAL A 191 -8.99 -2.60 -22.82
CA VAL A 191 -10.26 -1.87 -22.76
C VAL A 191 -10.28 -0.96 -21.53
N LYS A 192 -11.19 0.02 -21.50
CA LYS A 192 -11.27 1.02 -20.42
C LYS A 192 -12.29 0.65 -19.36
#